data_AF-A0A4V1V1S0-F1
#
_entry.id   AF-A0A4V1V1S0-F1
#
_cell.length_a   1.000
_cell.length_b   1.000
_cell.length_c   1.000
_cell.angle_alpha   90.00
_cell.angle_beta   90.00
_cell.angle_gamma   90.00
#
_symmetry.space_group_name_H-M   'P 1'
#
loop_
_entity.id
_entity.type
_entity.pdbx_description
1 polymer ?
#
loop_
_entity_poly.entity_id
_entity_poly.type
_entity_poly.pdbx_seq_one_letter_code
_entity_poly.pdbx_strand_id
1 'polypeptide(L)'
;MLALIVQALSSWFMKSSPDKGSAHILAWPAAMPDRFVAVAAVVADRAGRPIAANDVARAFRGANAKGVGPVLDTLAGMGRLRKLEDGRYAA
;
A
#
# COMPACT_ATOMS: atom_id res chain seq x y z
N MET A 1 -15.10 -1.40 -17.53
CA MET A 1 -14.33 -2.29 -16.65
C MET A 1 -13.36 -1.53 -15.72
N LEU A 2 -13.72 -0.33 -15.26
CA LEU A 2 -12.92 0.51 -14.32
C LEU A 2 -13.67 0.81 -13.00
N ALA A 3 -14.94 0.41 -12.89
CA ALA A 3 -15.80 0.68 -11.73
C ALA A 3 -15.54 -0.24 -10.51
N LEU A 4 -14.80 -1.35 -10.69
CA LEU A 4 -14.57 -2.32 -9.61
C LEU A 4 -13.48 -1.90 -8.61
N ILE A 5 -12.54 -1.04 -9.00
CA ILE A 5 -11.47 -0.59 -8.10
C ILE A 5 -12.02 0.39 -7.04
N VAL A 6 -13.08 1.16 -7.37
CA VAL A 6 -13.66 2.17 -6.47
C VAL A 6 -14.63 1.56 -5.43
N GLN A 7 -15.33 0.45 -5.74
CA GLN A 7 -16.24 -0.16 -4.77
C GLN A 7 -15.53 -0.90 -3.63
N ALA A 8 -14.38 -1.53 -3.89
CA ALA A 8 -13.58 -2.18 -2.85
C ALA A 8 -13.08 -1.16 -1.80
N LEU A 9 -12.75 0.06 -2.24
CA LEU A 9 -12.34 1.17 -1.38
C LEU A 9 -13.46 1.66 -0.44
N SER A 10 -14.72 1.67 -0.89
CA SER A 10 -15.85 2.16 -0.07
C SER A 10 -16.30 1.15 0.99
N SER A 11 -16.18 -0.15 0.72
CA SER A 11 -16.63 -1.21 1.65
C SER A 11 -15.66 -1.41 2.83
N TRP A 12 -14.37 -1.14 2.65
CA TRP A 12 -13.36 -1.24 3.71
C TRP A 12 -13.30 0.00 4.62
N PHE A 13 -13.51 1.20 4.05
CA PHE A 13 -13.44 2.47 4.77
C PHE A 13 -14.53 2.61 5.85
N MET A 14 -15.69 1.97 5.68
CA MET A 14 -16.80 2.05 6.63
C MET A 14 -16.67 1.05 7.81
N LYS A 15 -15.75 0.08 7.73
CA LYS A 15 -15.49 -0.93 8.78
C LYS A 15 -14.39 -0.51 9.76
N SER A 16 -13.56 0.47 9.41
CA SER A 16 -12.43 0.92 10.23
C SER A 16 -12.68 2.36 10.68
N SER A 17 -13.37 2.54 11.81
CA SER A 17 -13.60 3.86 12.42
C SER A 17 -12.27 4.58 12.69
N PRO A 18 -12.09 5.84 12.26
CA PRO A 18 -10.88 6.60 12.57
C PRO A 18 -10.97 7.19 13.99
N ASP A 19 -10.22 6.65 14.95
CA ASP A 19 -9.81 7.47 16.10
C ASP A 19 -8.80 8.52 15.61
N LYS A 20 -9.19 9.79 15.73
CA LYS A 20 -8.34 10.91 15.34
C LYS A 20 -7.14 10.97 16.30
N GLY A 21 -5.91 10.78 15.79
CA GLY A 21 -4.69 11.24 16.47
C GLY A 21 -3.59 10.21 16.75
N SER A 22 -3.77 8.94 16.41
CA SER A 22 -2.71 7.91 16.55
C SER A 22 -2.11 7.63 15.18
N ALA A 23 -0.80 7.39 15.06
CA ALA A 23 -0.25 6.80 13.85
C ALA A 23 -0.91 5.44 13.63
N HIS A 24 -1.97 5.40 12.82
CA HIS A 24 -2.83 4.23 12.64
C HIS A 24 -2.06 3.15 11.90
N ILE A 25 -1.54 2.18 12.64
CA ILE A 25 -0.94 0.97 12.05
C ILE A 25 -2.08 0.16 11.43
N LEU A 26 -2.11 0.10 10.10
CA LEU A 26 -3.12 -0.60 9.30
C LEU A 26 -2.99 -2.11 9.50
N ALA A 27 -4.08 -2.88 9.48
CA ALA A 27 -3.95 -4.33 9.45
C ALA A 27 -3.46 -4.78 8.06
N TRP A 28 -2.52 -5.73 7.98
CA TRP A 28 -2.12 -6.30 6.70
C TRP A 28 -3.29 -7.10 6.08
N PRO A 29 -3.80 -6.71 4.90
CA PRO A 29 -4.96 -7.38 4.31
C PRO A 29 -4.64 -8.83 3.93
N ALA A 30 -5.57 -9.76 4.15
CA ALA A 30 -5.40 -11.16 3.77
C ALA A 30 -5.59 -11.37 2.25
N ALA A 31 -6.53 -10.64 1.66
CA ALA A 31 -6.85 -10.73 0.24
C ALA A 31 -5.87 -9.92 -0.62
N MET A 32 -5.42 -10.52 -1.72
CA MET A 32 -4.41 -9.93 -2.59
C MET A 32 -4.84 -8.61 -3.24
N PRO A 33 -6.08 -8.46 -3.78
CA PRO A 33 -6.54 -7.19 -4.36
C PRO A 33 -6.45 -6.04 -3.36
N ASP A 34 -6.85 -6.27 -2.11
CA ASP A 34 -6.83 -5.26 -1.05
C ASP A 34 -5.39 -4.86 -0.65
N ARG A 35 -4.43 -5.79 -0.73
CA ARG A 35 -3.00 -5.47 -0.51
C ARG A 35 -2.49 -4.44 -1.51
N PHE A 36 -2.84 -4.57 -2.80
CA PHE A 36 -2.40 -3.61 -3.82
C PHE A 36 -2.94 -2.21 -3.55
N VAL A 37 -4.22 -2.12 -3.19
CA VAL A 37 -4.88 -0.85 -2.88
C VAL A 37 -4.26 -0.20 -1.65
N ALA A 38 -4.11 -0.96 -0.56
CA ALA A 38 -3.55 -0.45 0.69
C ALA A 38 -2.09 0.00 0.54
N VAL A 39 -1.26 -0.79 -0.15
CA VAL A 39 0.14 -0.44 -0.42
C VAL A 39 0.24 0.81 -1.29
N ALA A 40 -0.58 0.92 -2.36
CA ALA A 40 -0.59 2.11 -3.20
C ALA A 40 -0.97 3.37 -2.42
N ALA A 41 -1.95 3.29 -1.50
CA ALA A 41 -2.34 4.40 -0.65
C ALA A 41 -1.19 4.87 0.28
N VAL A 42 -0.46 3.93 0.89
CA VAL A 42 0.71 4.25 1.74
C VAL A 42 1.83 4.91 0.93
N VAL A 43 2.12 4.40 -0.28
CA VAL A 43 3.16 5.01 -1.12
C VAL A 43 2.73 6.40 -1.61
N ALA A 44 1.45 6.60 -1.95
CA ALA A 44 0.91 7.90 -2.35
C ALA A 44 0.94 8.93 -1.21
N ASP A 45 0.66 8.54 0.03
CA ASP A 45 0.79 9.40 1.22
C ASP A 45 2.24 9.90 1.43
N ARG A 46 3.21 9.11 0.98
CA ARG A 46 4.66 9.41 1.07
C ARG A 46 5.23 9.94 -0.24
N ALA A 47 4.38 10.45 -1.14
CA ALA A 47 4.79 10.96 -2.44
C ALA A 47 5.93 12.00 -2.32
N GLY A 48 6.86 11.94 -3.28
CA GLY A 48 8.01 12.84 -3.36
C GLY A 48 9.30 12.33 -2.72
N ARG A 49 9.31 11.14 -2.09
CA ARG A 49 10.53 10.47 -1.63
C ARG A 49 10.53 8.99 -2.02
N PRO A 50 11.65 8.46 -2.53
CA PRO A 50 11.81 7.02 -2.73
C PRO A 50 11.64 6.30 -1.38
N ILE A 51 10.78 5.28 -1.34
CA ILE A 51 10.45 4.50 -0.14
C ILE A 51 10.90 3.05 -0.29
N ALA A 52 11.51 2.47 0.75
CA ALA A 52 11.88 1.05 0.72
C ALA A 52 10.69 0.16 1.15
N ALA A 53 10.71 -1.11 0.74
CA ALA A 53 9.68 -2.07 1.12
C ALA A 53 9.51 -2.21 2.66
N ASN A 54 10.60 -2.04 3.41
CA ASN A 54 10.55 -2.09 4.88
C ASN A 54 9.81 -0.87 5.47
N ASP A 55 9.95 0.30 4.87
CA ASP A 55 9.27 1.51 5.32
C ASP A 55 7.77 1.42 5.07
N VAL A 56 7.37 0.86 3.92
CA VAL A 56 5.97 0.56 3.62
C VAL A 56 5.42 -0.48 4.60
N ALA A 57 6.17 -1.55 4.89
CA ALA A 57 5.74 -2.61 5.80
C ALA A 57 5.46 -2.09 7.23
N ARG A 58 6.17 -1.05 7.69
CA ARG A 58 5.94 -0.43 9.00
C ARG A 58 4.58 0.23 9.14
N ALA A 59 3.91 0.58 8.04
CA ALA A 59 2.53 1.07 8.08
C ALA A 59 1.52 -0.05 8.39
N PHE A 60 1.93 -1.32 8.34
CA PHE A 60 1.04 -2.48 8.46
C PHE A 60 1.41 -3.41 9.62
N ARG A 61 0.43 -3.76 10.46
CA ARG A 61 0.54 -4.81 11.46
C ARG A 61 0.55 -6.17 10.76
N GLY A 62 1.60 -6.95 11.00
CA GLY A 62 1.75 -8.31 10.45
C GLY A 62 2.31 -8.38 9.04
N ALA A 63 2.72 -7.25 8.45
CA ALA A 63 3.47 -7.23 7.20
C ALA A 63 4.99 -7.24 7.46
N ASN A 64 5.74 -7.59 6.43
CA ASN A 64 7.20 -7.45 6.39
C ASN A 64 7.64 -7.16 4.95
N ALA A 65 8.92 -6.80 4.77
CA ALA A 65 9.45 -6.45 3.45
C ALA A 65 9.27 -7.58 2.41
N LYS A 66 9.37 -8.86 2.80
CA LYS A 66 9.17 -10.00 1.88
C LYS A 66 7.71 -10.13 1.43
N GLY A 67 6.75 -9.73 2.25
CA GLY A 67 5.33 -9.71 1.90
C GLY A 67 4.92 -8.51 1.06
N VAL A 68 5.53 -7.34 1.30
CA VAL A 68 5.20 -6.09 0.59
C VAL A 68 5.96 -5.98 -0.74
N GLY A 69 7.20 -6.47 -0.82
CA GLY A 69 8.05 -6.38 -2.02
C GLY A 69 7.36 -6.86 -3.31
N PRO A 70 6.78 -8.07 -3.36
CA PRO A 70 6.08 -8.55 -4.56
C PRO A 70 4.89 -7.67 -4.96
N VAL A 71 4.21 -7.05 -4.00
CA VAL A 71 3.08 -6.13 -4.26
C VAL A 71 3.60 -4.85 -4.92
N LEU A 72 4.71 -4.30 -4.40
CA LEU A 72 5.37 -3.13 -4.97
C LEU A 72 5.94 -3.39 -6.36
N ASP A 73 6.58 -4.55 -6.57
CA ASP A 73 7.09 -4.96 -7.88
C ASP A 73 5.98 -5.08 -8.91
N THR A 74 4.84 -5.66 -8.53
CA THR A 74 3.67 -5.74 -9.41
C THR A 74 3.10 -4.36 -9.73
N LEU A 75 2.98 -3.47 -8.73
CA LEU A 75 2.56 -2.09 -8.96
C LEU A 75 3.52 -1.33 -9.90
N ALA A 76 4.83 -1.59 -9.77
CA ALA A 76 5.83 -1.03 -10.66
C ALA A 76 5.71 -1.58 -12.10
N GLY A 77 5.50 -2.89 -12.25
CA GLY A 77 5.24 -3.51 -13.55
C GLY A 77 3.97 -3.00 -14.24
N MET A 78 2.98 -2.55 -13.48
CA MET A 78 1.77 -1.87 -13.99
C MET A 78 1.97 -0.37 -14.28
N GLY A 79 3.16 0.18 -14.06
CA GLY A 79 3.45 1.60 -14.26
C GLY A 79 2.84 2.53 -13.21
N ARG A 80 2.36 2.01 -12.07
CA ARG A 80 1.82 2.82 -10.97
C ARG A 80 2.88 3.32 -10.01
N LEU A 81 4.01 2.62 -9.96
CA LEU A 81 5.20 3.00 -9.22
C LEU A 81 6.40 2.88 -10.16
N ARG A 82 7.48 3.55 -9.82
CA ARG A 82 8.78 3.33 -10.43
C ARG A 82 9.69 2.66 -9.42
N LYS A 83 10.32 1.55 -9.80
CA LYS A 83 11.38 0.91 -9.02
C LYS A 83 12.71 1.56 -9.39
N LEU A 84 13.45 2.04 -8.40
CA LEU A 84 14.76 2.64 -8.55
C LEU A 84 15.84 1.55 -8.50
N GLU A 85 17.03 1.85 -9.01
CA GLU A 85 18.16 0.92 -9.02
C GLU A 85 18.64 0.53 -7.61
N ASP A 86 18.42 1.40 -6.63
CA ASP A 86 18.72 1.14 -5.20
C ASP A 86 17.67 0.26 -4.51
N GLY A 87 16.65 -0.21 -5.25
CA GLY A 87 15.58 -1.07 -4.73
C GLY A 87 14.45 -0.32 -4.03
N ARG A 88 14.44 1.02 -4.05
CA ARG A 88 13.32 1.83 -3.54
C ARG A 88 12.24 2.03 -4.60
N TYR A 89 11.07 2.48 -4.16
CA TYR A 89 9.91 2.73 -5.01
C TYR A 89 9.50 4.20 -4.92
N ALA A 90 9.05 4.78 -6.03
CA ALA A 90 8.49 6.12 -6.08
C ALA A 90 7.15 6.11 -6.82
N ALA A 91 6.17 6.87 -6.35
CA ALA A 91 4.94 7.17 -7.09
C ALA A 91 5.20 8.21 -8.20
#